data_AF-A0A3S4XLE9-F1
#
_entry.id   AF-A0A3S4XLE9-F1
#
_cell.length_a   1.000
_cell.length_b   1.000
_cell.length_c   1.000
_cell.angle_alpha   90.00
_cell.angle_beta   90.00
_cell.angle_gamma   90.00
#
_symmetry.space_group_name_H-M   'P 1'
#
loop_
_entity.id
_entity.type
_entity.pdbx_description
1 polymer ?
#
loop_
_entity_poly.entity_id
_entity_poly.type
_entity_poly.pdbx_seq_one_letter_code
_entity_poly.pdbx_strand_id
1 'polypeptide(L)'
;MQIIRRLMFVVALICPLIAQAEPQAAKLYQRELTRNSYAIGGLNAPVAMFASQVHQESQWNVTALSHVGAQGLAQFMPQTANWIATQYPELKTNQPFNPSWALRALVSYDYWLYQRIHAVTDCDRWAFALSAYNGGLGWVQRDKRKARIQGLDPMSYWHAVESVNSGRSRANFIENRGYPKRIIYRWQPLYLHWGNSVCLDD
;
A
#
# COMPACT_ATOMS: atom_id res chain seq x y z
N MET A 1 -60.03 -26.45 -11.93
CA MET A 1 -59.06 -25.95 -10.92
C MET A 1 -57.66 -26.09 -11.53
N GLN A 2 -57.17 -25.05 -12.22
CA GLN A 2 -55.92 -25.08 -12.98
C GLN A 2 -54.74 -24.73 -12.07
N ILE A 3 -53.75 -25.63 -12.01
CA ILE A 3 -52.51 -25.46 -11.25
C ILE A 3 -51.53 -24.66 -12.13
N ILE A 4 -51.30 -23.40 -11.77
CA ILE A 4 -50.29 -22.55 -12.41
C ILE A 4 -48.90 -22.97 -11.90
N ARG A 5 -48.15 -23.71 -12.73
CA ARG A 5 -46.71 -23.92 -12.56
C ARG A 5 -45.99 -22.59 -12.78
N ARG A 6 -45.51 -21.96 -11.70
CA ARG A 6 -44.58 -20.83 -11.78
C ARG A 6 -43.19 -21.34 -12.17
N LEU A 7 -42.80 -21.11 -13.42
CA LEU A 7 -41.45 -21.34 -13.92
C LEU A 7 -40.54 -20.26 -13.32
N MET A 8 -39.67 -20.61 -12.36
CA MET A 8 -38.61 -19.72 -11.90
C MET A 8 -37.51 -19.70 -12.96
N PHE A 9 -37.43 -18.61 -13.72
CA PHE A 9 -36.23 -18.29 -14.49
C PHE A 9 -35.13 -17.88 -13.52
N VAL A 10 -34.18 -18.78 -13.26
CA VAL A 10 -32.90 -18.43 -12.65
C VAL A 10 -32.08 -17.72 -13.72
N VAL A 11 -32.10 -16.39 -13.71
CA VAL A 11 -31.13 -15.60 -14.46
C VAL A 11 -29.80 -15.74 -13.74
N ALA A 12 -28.92 -16.61 -14.25
CA ALA A 12 -27.54 -16.64 -13.84
C ALA A 12 -26.90 -15.30 -14.24
N LEU A 13 -26.76 -14.40 -13.27
CA LEU A 13 -25.90 -13.22 -13.39
C LEU A 13 -24.46 -13.71 -13.54
N ILE A 14 -24.05 -13.93 -14.79
CA ILE A 14 -22.64 -14.02 -15.17
C ILE A 14 -22.09 -12.61 -14.96
N CYS A 15 -21.60 -12.35 -13.75
CA CYS A 15 -20.81 -11.16 -13.47
C CYS A 15 -19.50 -11.31 -14.25
N PRO A 16 -19.23 -10.52 -15.29
CA PRO A 16 -17.93 -10.58 -15.92
C PRO A 16 -16.91 -10.19 -14.83
N LEU A 17 -15.97 -11.10 -14.56
CA LEU A 17 -14.74 -10.77 -13.84
C LEU A 17 -14.07 -9.65 -14.65
N ILE A 18 -14.37 -8.40 -14.33
CA ILE A 18 -13.60 -7.27 -14.85
C ILE A 18 -12.21 -7.44 -14.25
N ALA A 19 -11.31 -8.00 -15.05
CA ALA A 19 -9.89 -7.98 -14.74
C ALA A 19 -9.52 -6.52 -14.49
N GLN A 20 -9.10 -6.20 -13.26
CA GLN A 20 -8.74 -4.83 -12.94
C GLN A 20 -7.48 -4.50 -13.71
N ALA A 21 -7.57 -3.52 -14.60
CA ALA A 21 -6.46 -3.08 -15.43
C ALA A 21 -5.71 -1.91 -14.77
N GLU A 22 -4.46 -1.72 -15.20
CA GLU A 22 -3.73 -0.48 -14.94
C GLU A 22 -4.54 0.73 -15.45
N PRO A 23 -4.84 1.73 -14.61
CA PRO A 23 -5.51 2.95 -15.06
C PRO A 23 -4.65 3.69 -16.08
N GLN A 24 -5.24 4.14 -17.18
CA GLN A 24 -4.51 4.89 -18.22
C GLN A 24 -3.81 6.15 -17.67
N ALA A 25 -4.38 6.77 -16.62
CA ALA A 25 -3.79 7.91 -15.93
C ALA A 25 -2.43 7.60 -15.28
N ALA A 26 -2.16 6.33 -14.91
CA ALA A 26 -0.90 5.92 -14.30
C ALA A 26 0.31 6.20 -15.20
N LYS A 27 0.16 5.98 -16.52
CA LYS A 27 1.23 6.13 -17.51
C LYS A 27 1.84 7.53 -17.56
N LEU A 28 1.06 8.56 -17.20
CA LEU A 28 1.55 9.94 -17.12
C LEU A 28 2.67 10.11 -16.08
N TYR A 29 2.67 9.26 -15.06
CA TYR A 29 3.53 9.39 -13.87
C TYR A 29 4.62 8.33 -13.79
N GLN A 30 4.63 7.33 -14.67
CA GLN A 30 5.58 6.22 -14.65
C GLN A 30 7.04 6.68 -14.60
N ARG A 31 7.43 7.60 -15.50
CA ARG A 31 8.81 8.10 -15.58
C ARG A 31 9.21 8.83 -14.30
N GLU A 32 8.30 9.61 -13.73
CA GLU A 32 8.57 10.38 -12.52
C GLU A 32 8.69 9.47 -11.30
N LEU A 33 7.79 8.50 -11.14
CA LEU A 33 7.88 7.52 -10.07
C LEU A 33 9.16 6.70 -10.18
N THR A 34 9.51 6.24 -11.38
CA THR A 34 10.76 5.49 -11.63
C THR A 34 11.98 6.30 -11.23
N ARG A 35 12.06 7.57 -11.67
CA ARG A 35 13.19 8.46 -11.33
C ARG A 35 13.31 8.67 -9.82
N ASN A 36 12.21 8.95 -9.12
CA ASN A 36 12.24 9.14 -7.67
C ASN A 36 12.62 7.85 -6.94
N SER A 37 12.09 6.70 -7.38
CA SER A 37 12.43 5.38 -6.85
C SER A 37 13.93 5.12 -6.91
N TYR A 38 14.56 5.33 -8.07
CA TYR A 38 15.99 5.12 -8.22
C TYR A 38 16.84 6.16 -7.50
N ALA A 39 16.41 7.42 -7.46
CA ALA A 39 17.14 8.48 -6.75
C ALA A 39 17.20 8.24 -5.23
N ILE A 40 16.16 7.64 -4.65
CA ILE A 40 16.04 7.44 -3.19
C ILE A 40 16.49 6.02 -2.79
N GLY A 41 16.07 5.01 -3.55
CA GLY A 41 16.24 3.60 -3.24
C GLY A 41 17.34 2.88 -4.02
N GLY A 42 17.97 3.55 -4.99
CA GLY A 42 18.93 2.94 -5.92
C GLY A 42 18.25 2.12 -7.01
N LEU A 43 19.06 1.50 -7.89
CA LEU A 43 18.57 0.76 -9.07
C LEU A 43 17.72 -0.47 -8.73
N ASN A 44 17.82 -0.97 -7.50
CA ASN A 44 17.03 -2.10 -7.01
C ASN A 44 15.69 -1.69 -6.40
N ALA A 45 15.31 -0.40 -6.44
CA ALA A 45 14.06 0.07 -5.88
C ALA A 45 12.84 -0.64 -6.51
N PRO A 46 11.84 -1.09 -5.72
CA PRO A 46 10.71 -1.85 -6.23
C PRO A 46 9.64 -0.93 -6.85
N VAL A 47 9.91 -0.41 -8.03
CA VAL A 47 9.04 0.55 -8.75
C VAL A 47 7.62 0.00 -8.93
N ALA A 48 7.48 -1.30 -9.23
CA ALA A 48 6.17 -1.93 -9.39
C ALA A 48 5.35 -1.90 -8.08
N MET A 49 6.01 -2.07 -6.94
CA MET A 49 5.38 -1.99 -5.62
C MET A 49 4.90 -0.56 -5.34
N PHE A 50 5.74 0.46 -5.55
CA PHE A 50 5.32 1.86 -5.34
C PHE A 50 4.16 2.27 -6.25
N ALA A 51 4.18 1.83 -7.52
CA ALA A 51 3.08 2.10 -8.46
C ALA A 51 1.76 1.47 -7.97
N SER A 52 1.86 0.25 -7.44
CA SER A 52 0.73 -0.47 -6.86
C SER A 52 0.20 0.16 -5.56
N GLN A 53 1.06 0.81 -4.78
CA GLN A 53 0.68 1.59 -3.61
C GLN A 53 -0.06 2.86 -4.02
N VAL A 54 0.43 3.62 -5.00
CA VAL A 54 -0.30 4.79 -5.56
C VAL A 54 -1.67 4.38 -6.10
N HIS A 55 -1.74 3.22 -6.78
CA HIS A 55 -3.03 2.65 -7.21
C HIS A 55 -3.94 2.41 -6.00
N GLN A 56 -3.46 1.73 -4.95
CA GLN A 56 -4.25 1.44 -3.76
C GLN A 56 -4.74 2.70 -3.06
N GLU A 57 -3.93 3.76 -3.03
CA GLU A 57 -4.26 4.99 -2.32
C GLU A 57 -5.31 5.82 -3.07
N SER A 58 -5.11 6.05 -4.37
CA SER A 58 -5.91 7.04 -5.11
C SER A 58 -6.43 6.57 -6.45
N GLN A 59 -6.09 5.35 -6.88
CA GLN A 59 -6.28 4.89 -8.25
C GLN A 59 -5.71 5.89 -9.29
N TRP A 60 -4.61 6.55 -8.93
CA TRP A 60 -3.96 7.62 -9.70
C TRP A 60 -4.78 8.91 -9.86
N ASN A 61 -5.75 9.15 -8.97
CA ASN A 61 -6.49 10.41 -8.91
C ASN A 61 -5.72 11.48 -8.12
N VAL A 62 -5.16 12.46 -8.84
CA VAL A 62 -4.36 13.56 -8.25
C VAL A 62 -5.16 14.48 -7.33
N THR A 63 -6.49 14.56 -7.51
CA THR A 63 -7.38 15.38 -6.66
C THR A 63 -8.07 14.57 -5.58
N ALA A 64 -7.65 13.32 -5.33
CA ALA A 64 -8.26 12.46 -4.33
C ALA A 64 -8.23 13.11 -2.93
N LEU A 65 -9.40 13.19 -2.31
CA LEU A 65 -9.57 13.65 -0.93
C LEU A 65 -10.48 12.66 -0.21
N SER A 66 -9.96 11.97 0.80
CA SER A 66 -10.77 11.03 1.57
C SER A 66 -11.68 11.76 2.57
N HIS A 67 -12.70 11.05 3.08
CA HIS A 67 -13.60 11.59 4.10
C HIS A 67 -12.89 11.88 5.44
N VAL A 68 -11.70 11.30 5.68
CA VAL A 68 -10.85 11.62 6.85
C VAL A 68 -9.78 12.68 6.55
N GLY A 69 -9.75 13.21 5.32
CA GLY A 69 -8.84 14.29 4.93
C GLY A 69 -7.48 13.82 4.39
N ALA A 70 -7.36 12.57 3.94
CA ALA A 70 -6.16 12.09 3.24
C ALA A 70 -6.10 12.66 1.81
N GLN A 71 -4.92 13.08 1.33
CA GLN A 71 -4.79 13.97 0.17
C GLN A 71 -3.90 13.42 -0.95
N GLY A 72 -4.36 13.61 -2.19
CA GLY A 72 -3.62 13.42 -3.43
C GLY A 72 -3.26 11.97 -3.73
N LEU A 73 -2.27 11.78 -4.61
CA LEU A 73 -1.88 10.47 -5.14
C LEU A 73 -1.52 9.44 -4.05
N ALA A 74 -0.85 9.92 -3.01
CA ALA A 74 -0.30 9.12 -1.93
C ALA A 74 -1.20 9.07 -0.67
N GLN A 75 -2.35 9.76 -0.70
CA GLN A 75 -3.30 9.87 0.40
C GLN A 75 -2.63 10.17 1.76
N PHE A 76 -1.71 11.13 1.78
CA PHE A 76 -1.13 11.55 3.04
C PHE A 76 -2.15 12.30 3.89
N MET A 77 -2.22 11.95 5.17
CA MET A 77 -2.87 12.80 6.17
C MET A 77 -2.08 14.12 6.32
N PRO A 78 -2.74 15.26 6.60
CA PRO A 78 -2.05 16.55 6.70
C PRO A 78 -0.90 16.56 7.72
N GLN A 79 -1.07 15.85 8.84
CA GLN A 79 -0.02 15.71 9.85
C GLN A 79 1.21 14.98 9.30
N THR A 80 1.01 13.92 8.51
CA THR A 80 2.10 13.16 7.87
C THR A 80 2.79 14.02 6.82
N ALA A 81 2.03 14.74 5.99
CA ALA A 81 2.59 15.63 4.98
C ALA A 81 3.44 16.76 5.60
N ASN A 82 2.95 17.38 6.69
CA ASN A 82 3.71 18.35 7.48
C ASN A 82 5.00 17.73 8.01
N TRP A 83 4.94 16.54 8.61
CA TRP A 83 6.13 15.86 9.11
C TRP A 83 7.13 15.61 7.97
N ILE A 84 6.70 15.08 6.82
CA ILE A 84 7.56 14.87 5.64
C ILE A 84 8.25 16.19 5.24
N ALA A 85 7.50 17.30 5.16
CA ALA A 85 8.06 18.59 4.80
C ALA A 85 9.12 19.11 5.79
N THR A 86 9.06 18.71 7.07
CA THR A 86 10.13 19.00 8.05
C THR A 86 11.35 18.09 7.92
N GLN A 87 11.17 16.85 7.46
CA GLN A 87 12.26 15.87 7.39
C GLN A 87 13.07 15.96 6.09
N TYR A 88 12.43 16.40 5.00
CA TYR A 88 13.03 16.40 3.66
C TYR A 88 13.04 17.84 3.11
N PRO A 89 14.20 18.52 3.10
CA PRO A 89 14.31 19.90 2.65
C PRO A 89 13.75 20.15 1.24
N GLU A 90 13.85 19.17 0.35
CA GLU A 90 13.32 19.27 -1.01
C GLU A 90 11.80 19.09 -1.10
N LEU A 91 11.15 18.61 -0.03
CA LEU A 91 9.70 18.48 0.10
C LEU A 91 9.08 19.56 1.01
N LYS A 92 9.87 20.57 1.42
CA LYS A 92 9.44 21.64 2.34
C LYS A 92 8.18 22.40 1.90
N THR A 93 7.85 22.38 0.61
CA THR A 93 6.68 23.07 0.05
C THR A 93 5.35 22.45 0.47
N ASN A 94 5.35 21.20 0.95
CA ASN A 94 4.18 20.52 1.50
C ASN A 94 2.95 20.58 0.58
N GLN A 95 3.07 19.98 -0.61
CA GLN A 95 2.03 20.04 -1.65
C GLN A 95 1.46 18.63 -1.95
N PRO A 96 0.65 18.03 -1.08
CA PRO A 96 0.17 16.65 -1.25
C PRO A 96 -0.69 16.42 -2.50
N PHE A 97 -1.33 17.45 -3.05
CA PHE A 97 -2.05 17.38 -4.33
C PHE A 97 -1.15 17.56 -5.57
N ASN A 98 0.11 17.99 -5.41
CA ASN A 98 1.06 18.06 -6.51
C ASN A 98 1.64 16.66 -6.77
N PRO A 99 1.47 16.09 -7.98
CA PRO A 99 1.92 14.73 -8.28
C PRO A 99 3.42 14.50 -8.03
N SER A 100 4.26 15.45 -8.45
CA SER A 100 5.71 15.36 -8.28
C SER A 100 6.12 15.34 -6.82
N TRP A 101 5.48 16.18 -5.99
CA TRP A 101 5.67 16.17 -4.55
C TRP A 101 5.19 14.85 -3.94
N ALA A 102 3.98 14.40 -4.28
CA ALA A 102 3.36 13.22 -3.70
C ALA A 102 4.14 11.93 -3.99
N LEU A 103 4.59 11.75 -5.23
CA LEU A 103 5.35 10.56 -5.64
C LEU A 103 6.73 10.50 -4.98
N ARG A 104 7.42 11.64 -4.90
CA ARG A 104 8.70 11.73 -4.19
C ARG A 104 8.51 11.50 -2.68
N ALA A 105 7.49 12.10 -2.09
CA ALA A 105 7.15 11.94 -0.69
C ALA A 105 6.79 10.51 -0.32
N LEU A 106 6.02 9.80 -1.17
CA LEU A 106 5.68 8.38 -1.00
C LEU A 106 6.96 7.54 -0.91
N VAL A 107 7.81 7.59 -1.93
CA VAL A 107 9.06 6.83 -1.96
C VAL A 107 9.95 7.18 -0.77
N SER A 108 10.13 8.47 -0.45
CA SER A 108 10.93 8.91 0.70
C SER A 108 10.39 8.35 2.02
N TYR A 109 9.07 8.38 2.21
CA TYR A 109 8.45 7.93 3.45
C TYR A 109 8.48 6.40 3.60
N ASP A 110 8.19 5.66 2.52
CA ASP A 110 8.31 4.21 2.53
C ASP A 110 9.74 3.76 2.84
N TYR A 111 10.76 4.40 2.26
CA TYR A 111 12.15 4.09 2.62
C TYR A 111 12.51 4.49 4.06
N TRP A 112 11.96 5.59 4.58
CA TRP A 112 12.15 5.96 5.98
C TRP A 112 11.60 4.89 6.94
N LEU A 113 10.45 4.31 6.60
CA LEU A 113 9.84 3.20 7.34
C LEU A 113 10.68 1.94 7.21
N TYR A 114 10.99 1.55 5.97
CA TYR A 114 11.80 0.37 5.63
C TYR A 114 13.14 0.37 6.39
N GLN A 115 13.86 1.50 6.40
CA GLN A 115 15.15 1.63 7.10
C GLN A 115 15.06 1.40 8.62
N ARG A 116 13.90 1.64 9.25
CA ARG A 116 13.67 1.49 10.70
C ARG A 116 13.07 0.14 11.08
N ILE A 117 12.84 -0.72 10.10
CA ILE A 117 12.27 -2.05 10.28
C ILE A 117 13.37 -3.07 9.98
N HIS A 118 13.55 -4.01 10.90
CA HIS A 118 14.31 -5.24 10.67
C HIS A 118 13.34 -6.39 10.48
N ALA A 119 13.66 -7.29 9.55
CA ALA A 119 12.86 -8.46 9.21
C ALA A 119 13.76 -9.59 8.70
N VAL A 120 13.21 -10.81 8.61
CA VAL A 120 13.97 -11.99 8.14
C VAL A 120 14.29 -11.87 6.65
N THR A 121 13.31 -11.49 5.84
CA THR A 121 13.46 -11.31 4.39
C THR A 121 13.16 -9.88 3.96
N ASP A 122 13.58 -9.53 2.75
CA ASP A 122 13.18 -8.25 2.15
C ASP A 122 11.65 -8.18 1.93
N CYS A 123 11.04 -9.31 1.56
CA CYS A 123 9.60 -9.43 1.43
C CYS A 123 8.87 -9.10 2.75
N ASP A 124 9.31 -9.68 3.88
CA ASP A 124 8.76 -9.36 5.20
C ASP A 124 8.97 -7.88 5.54
N ARG A 125 10.15 -7.34 5.21
CA ARG A 125 10.51 -5.95 5.51
C ARG A 125 9.60 -4.97 4.78
N TRP A 126 9.32 -5.19 3.50
CA TRP A 126 8.37 -4.39 2.74
C TRP A 126 6.93 -4.57 3.22
N ALA A 127 6.52 -5.79 3.59
CA ALA A 127 5.20 -6.01 4.17
C ALA A 127 5.00 -5.24 5.50
N PHE A 128 6.03 -5.21 6.35
CA PHE A 128 6.04 -4.36 7.54
C PHE A 128 6.01 -2.87 7.20
N ALA A 129 6.78 -2.41 6.21
CA ALA A 129 6.84 -1.01 5.80
C ALA A 129 5.47 -0.52 5.30
N LEU A 130 4.82 -1.29 4.42
CA LEU A 130 3.46 -1.00 3.94
C LEU A 130 2.42 -1.01 5.08
N SER A 131 2.53 -1.97 6.01
CA SER A 131 1.69 -1.99 7.21
C SER A 131 1.93 -0.75 8.08
N ALA A 132 3.17 -0.26 8.16
CA ALA A 132 3.52 0.95 8.90
C ALA A 132 3.09 2.23 8.17
N TYR A 133 3.07 2.26 6.83
CA TYR A 133 2.55 3.39 6.05
C TYR A 133 1.07 3.59 6.35
N ASN A 134 0.29 2.51 6.25
CA ASN A 134 -1.16 2.55 6.46
C ASN A 134 -1.56 2.73 7.94
N GLY A 135 -0.82 2.13 8.87
CA GLY A 135 -1.23 2.02 10.27
C GLY A 135 -0.27 2.59 11.31
N GLY A 136 0.85 3.17 10.88
CA GLY A 136 1.89 3.76 11.73
C GLY A 136 2.94 2.77 12.26
N LEU A 137 4.22 3.17 12.18
CA LEU A 137 5.38 2.40 12.66
C LEU A 137 5.26 1.99 14.13
N GLY A 138 4.77 2.87 15.00
CA GLY A 138 4.62 2.58 16.43
C GLY A 138 3.68 1.42 16.72
N TRP A 139 2.70 1.17 15.85
CA TRP A 139 1.84 -0.01 15.98
C TRP A 139 2.50 -1.28 15.46
N VAL A 140 3.25 -1.23 14.35
CA VAL A 140 4.06 -2.36 13.89
C VAL A 140 5.03 -2.82 14.98
N GLN A 141 5.69 -1.88 15.66
CA GLN A 141 6.60 -2.22 16.75
C GLN A 141 5.89 -2.84 17.96
N ARG A 142 4.64 -2.42 18.23
CA ARG A 142 3.80 -3.06 19.26
C ARG A 142 3.45 -4.50 18.88
N ASP A 143 3.03 -4.72 17.64
CA ASP A 143 2.68 -6.05 17.13
C ASP A 143 3.88 -7.00 17.15
N LYS A 144 5.07 -6.54 16.72
CA LYS A 144 6.32 -7.32 16.83
C LYS A 144 6.63 -7.69 18.28
N ARG A 145 6.50 -6.75 19.24
CA ARG A 145 6.70 -7.07 20.67
C ARG A 145 5.70 -8.10 21.18
N LYS A 146 4.43 -7.97 20.84
CA LYS A 146 3.38 -8.92 21.24
C LYS A 146 3.58 -10.29 20.60
N ALA A 147 4.02 -10.35 19.33
CA ALA A 147 4.34 -11.59 18.64
C ALA A 147 5.42 -12.39 19.38
N ARG A 148 6.50 -11.71 19.81
CA ARG A 148 7.55 -12.33 20.63
C ARG A 148 7.01 -12.92 21.93
N ILE A 149 6.12 -12.19 22.63
CA ILE A 149 5.49 -12.68 23.87
C ILE A 149 4.62 -13.92 23.60
N GLN A 150 4.02 -14.00 22.42
CA GLN A 150 3.21 -15.14 21.98
C GLN A 150 4.05 -16.31 21.41
N GLY A 151 5.38 -16.23 21.44
CA GLY A 151 6.28 -17.26 20.91
C GLY A 151 6.40 -17.27 19.38
N LEU A 152 5.89 -16.24 18.70
CA LEU A 152 6.04 -16.06 17.25
C LEU A 152 7.35 -15.31 16.95
N ASP A 153 7.90 -15.51 15.75
CA ASP A 153 9.05 -14.73 15.28
C ASP A 153 8.64 -13.27 15.01
N PRO A 154 9.16 -12.28 15.76
CA PRO A 154 8.84 -10.87 15.54
C PRO A 154 9.49 -10.29 14.27
N MET A 155 10.40 -11.01 13.61
CA MET A 155 11.06 -10.57 12.39
C MET A 155 10.38 -11.08 11.11
N SER A 156 9.50 -12.08 11.21
CA SER A 156 8.67 -12.56 10.11
C SER A 156 7.33 -11.79 10.10
N TYR A 157 6.95 -11.21 8.95
CA TYR A 157 5.64 -10.59 8.78
C TYR A 157 4.60 -11.67 8.49
N TRP A 158 4.83 -12.42 7.41
CA TRP A 158 3.93 -13.44 6.91
C TRP A 158 3.91 -14.64 7.84
N HIS A 159 2.72 -15.21 8.07
CA HIS A 159 2.51 -16.35 8.97
C HIS A 159 2.92 -16.13 10.44
N ALA A 160 3.33 -14.91 10.82
CA ALA A 160 3.70 -14.53 12.17
C ALA A 160 3.01 -13.21 12.58
N VAL A 161 3.69 -12.07 12.45
CA VAL A 161 3.20 -10.79 13.01
C VAL A 161 1.89 -10.32 12.37
N GLU A 162 1.58 -10.71 11.14
CA GLU A 162 0.31 -10.35 10.50
C GLU A 162 -0.93 -10.84 11.29
N SER A 163 -0.80 -11.92 12.07
CA SER A 163 -1.88 -12.47 12.90
C SER A 163 -2.07 -11.75 14.24
N VAL A 164 -1.14 -10.87 14.61
CA VAL A 164 -1.06 -10.27 15.95
C VAL A 164 -1.70 -8.90 15.99
N ASN A 165 -2.71 -8.70 16.84
CA ASN A 165 -3.31 -7.39 17.09
C ASN A 165 -2.97 -6.87 18.50
N SER A 166 -2.22 -5.76 18.59
CA SER A 166 -1.84 -5.12 19.86
C SER A 166 -2.83 -4.06 20.38
N GLY A 167 -4.10 -4.11 19.95
CA GLY A 167 -5.16 -3.26 20.49
C GLY A 167 -5.78 -2.26 19.50
N ARG A 168 -5.59 -2.47 18.19
CA ARG A 168 -6.37 -1.75 17.18
C ARG A 168 -7.83 -2.22 17.22
N SER A 169 -8.76 -1.35 16.84
CA SER A 169 -10.13 -1.75 16.53
C SER A 169 -10.15 -2.83 15.45
N ARG A 170 -11.20 -3.65 15.42
CA ARG A 170 -11.34 -4.73 14.43
C ARG A 170 -11.23 -4.21 12.99
N ALA A 171 -11.90 -3.10 12.69
CA ALA A 171 -11.87 -2.49 11.36
C ALA A 171 -10.45 -2.04 10.96
N ASN A 172 -9.76 -1.30 11.85
CA ASN A 172 -8.40 -0.82 11.58
C ASN A 172 -7.39 -1.96 11.47
N PHE A 173 -7.58 -3.05 12.22
CA PHE A 173 -6.76 -4.23 12.11
C PHE A 173 -6.94 -4.93 10.76
N ILE A 174 -8.20 -5.16 10.34
CA ILE A 174 -8.50 -5.79 9.04
C ILE A 174 -7.95 -4.93 7.90
N GLU A 175 -8.18 -3.63 7.94
CA GLU A 175 -7.69 -2.73 6.89
C GLU A 175 -6.16 -2.75 6.81
N ASN A 176 -5.49 -2.67 7.95
CA ASN A 176 -4.03 -2.67 8.00
C ASN A 176 -3.38 -3.98 7.56
N ARG A 177 -4.01 -5.13 7.84
CA ARG A 177 -3.52 -6.45 7.39
C ARG A 177 -3.87 -6.72 5.92
N GLY A 178 -4.95 -6.13 5.43
CA GLY A 178 -5.29 -6.17 4.01
C GLY A 178 -4.35 -5.35 3.15
N TYR A 179 -3.81 -4.23 3.68
CA TYR A 179 -3.06 -3.25 2.90
C TYR A 179 -1.82 -3.83 2.18
N PRO A 180 -0.85 -4.50 2.85
CA PRO A 180 0.27 -5.13 2.15
C PRO A 180 -0.17 -6.21 1.16
N LYS A 181 -1.21 -6.99 1.48
CA LYS A 181 -1.73 -8.05 0.60
C LYS A 181 -2.28 -7.47 -0.71
N ARG A 182 -3.03 -6.37 -0.63
CA ARG A 182 -3.59 -5.73 -1.82
C ARG A 182 -2.48 -5.14 -2.69
N ILE A 183 -1.52 -4.44 -2.10
CA ILE A 183 -0.41 -3.85 -2.85
C ILE A 183 0.44 -4.93 -3.52
N ILE A 184 0.97 -5.87 -2.74
CA ILE A 184 1.93 -6.86 -3.22
C ILE A 184 1.31 -7.92 -4.14
N TYR A 185 0.14 -8.46 -3.78
CA TYR A 185 -0.41 -9.63 -4.47
C TYR A 185 -1.60 -9.31 -5.39
N ARG A 186 -2.29 -8.18 -5.20
CA ARG A 186 -3.42 -7.80 -6.07
C ARG A 186 -3.03 -6.75 -7.11
N TRP A 187 -2.29 -5.71 -6.73
CA TRP A 187 -2.04 -4.56 -7.60
C TRP A 187 -0.68 -4.60 -8.29
N GLN A 188 0.39 -4.99 -7.60
CA GLN A 188 1.74 -5.06 -8.15
C GLN A 188 1.84 -5.90 -9.44
N PRO A 189 1.10 -7.02 -9.62
CA PRO A 189 1.08 -7.75 -10.90
C PRO A 189 0.73 -6.88 -12.12
N LEU A 190 -0.06 -5.82 -11.95
CA LEU A 190 -0.41 -4.89 -13.03
C LEU A 190 0.78 -4.01 -13.46
N TYR A 191 1.78 -3.85 -12.60
CA TYR A 191 2.89 -2.91 -12.76
C TYR A 191 4.26 -3.59 -12.91
N LEU A 192 4.33 -4.92 -13.09
CA LEU A 192 5.61 -5.63 -13.26
C LEU A 192 6.46 -5.07 -14.41
N HIS A 193 5.81 -4.52 -15.44
CA HIS A 193 6.49 -3.88 -16.56
C HIS A 193 7.09 -2.50 -16.23
N TRP A 194 6.90 -1.98 -15.01
CA TRP A 194 7.48 -0.70 -14.56
C TRP A 194 8.86 -0.86 -13.90
N GLY A 195 9.27 -2.08 -13.55
CA GLY A 195 10.57 -2.35 -12.92
C GLY A 195 10.47 -3.43 -11.85
N ASN A 196 11.41 -3.41 -10.90
CA ASN A 196 11.50 -4.44 -9.86
C ASN A 196 10.23 -4.51 -8.99
N SER A 197 9.95 -5.72 -8.51
CA SER A 197 8.85 -6.10 -7.62
C SER A 197 9.39 -6.62 -6.29
N VAL A 198 8.47 -6.93 -5.36
CA VAL A 198 8.77 -7.61 -4.09
C VAL A 198 7.86 -8.81 -3.91
N CYS A 199 8.36 -9.87 -3.24
CA CYS A 199 7.59 -11.07 -2.83
C CYS A 199 6.98 -11.94 -3.94
N LEU A 200 7.27 -11.68 -5.22
CA LEU A 200 6.66 -12.43 -6.33
C LEU A 200 7.62 -13.44 -6.98
N ASP A 201 8.88 -13.46 -6.55
CA ASP A 201 9.95 -14.29 -7.13
C ASP A 201 10.31 -15.50 -6.23
N ASP A 202 9.38 -15.95 -5.38
CA ASP A 202 9.55 -17.14 -4.52
C ASP A 202 9.13 -18.43 -5.25
#